data_AF-A0A357IXL9-F1
#
_entry.id   AF-A0A357IXL9-F1
#
_cell.length_a   1.000
_cell.length_b   1.000
_cell.length_c   1.000
_cell.angle_alpha   90.00
_cell.angle_beta   90.00
_cell.angle_gamma   90.00
#
_symmetry.space_group_name_H-M   'P 1'
#
loop_
_entity.id
_entity.type
_entity.pdbx_description
1 polymer ?
#
loop_
_entity_poly.entity_id
_entity_poly.type
_entity_poly.pdbx_seq_one_letter_code
_entity_poly.pdbx_strand_id
1 'polypeptide(L)'
;MGTKGETRIEMKQGQILANVKKASSDQEFNVVTPTAIAGVRGTTFEVQVFEGFDDNRVSNSSVRVLDGKVAMKPRIVALENVSQEDIEKSPKLKKLAELQNKEIVLDDASRGSMDPELEKKVALLNNAAAENGDSTQALKIAEEQADDLSNTAGEDKALIKEEAEVTVKDRMESATLTAATPEMLEKLEAGSNQEAANEIAEVRKKQQEQILAQIEEEAESQKLESEEEIRKHYQALEKIVLKNGEVIRGATVAQTGNILVIHTADGVRRVSKSEIASQNFL
;
A
#
# COMPACT_ATOMS: atom_id res chain seq x y z
N MET A 1 10.48 -12.60 27.28
CA MET A 1 10.88 -11.18 27.39
C MET A 1 10.68 -10.60 26.01
N GLY A 2 9.53 -9.96 25.77
CA GLY A 2 9.17 -9.46 24.44
C GLY A 2 10.12 -8.34 24.03
N THR A 3 10.76 -8.47 22.88
CA THR A 3 11.58 -7.41 22.30
C THR A 3 10.64 -6.30 21.82
N LYS A 4 10.69 -5.13 22.47
CA LYS A 4 10.14 -3.90 21.90
C LYS A 4 10.76 -3.72 20.52
N GLY A 5 9.95 -3.70 19.48
CA GLY A 5 10.41 -3.67 18.10
C GLY A 5 9.63 -2.64 17.31
N GLU A 6 10.33 -1.63 16.80
CA GLU A 6 9.79 -0.72 15.80
C GLU A 6 10.26 -1.19 14.42
N THR A 7 9.33 -1.42 13.50
CA THR A 7 9.63 -1.63 12.08
C THR A 7 9.22 -0.38 11.32
N ARG A 8 10.19 0.26 10.67
CA ARG A 8 9.97 1.47 9.87
C ARG A 8 10.41 1.22 8.43
N ILE A 9 9.50 1.43 7.49
CA ILE A 9 9.79 1.40 6.05
C ILE A 9 9.72 2.83 5.53
N GLU A 10 10.85 3.37 5.09
CA GLU A 10 10.88 4.67 4.42
C GLU A 10 10.74 4.50 2.92
N MET A 11 9.67 5.06 2.34
CA MET A 11 9.37 4.99 0.92
C MET A 11 9.44 6.39 0.30
N LYS A 12 10.35 6.57 -0.67
CA LYS A 12 10.49 7.83 -1.41
C LYS A 12 9.59 7.91 -2.64
N GLN A 13 9.34 6.78 -3.29
CA GLN A 13 8.55 6.67 -4.52
C GLN A 13 8.03 5.23 -4.69
N GLY A 14 6.97 5.06 -5.47
CA GLY A 14 6.47 3.75 -5.87
C GLY A 14 5.25 3.30 -5.06
N GLN A 15 5.02 1.99 -5.02
CA GLN A 15 3.83 1.39 -4.43
C GLN A 15 4.23 0.14 -3.65
N ILE A 16 3.70 -0.01 -2.44
CA ILE A 16 3.90 -1.19 -1.59
C ILE A 16 2.53 -1.71 -1.18
N LEU A 17 2.28 -2.99 -1.42
CA LEU A 17 1.22 -3.75 -0.78
C LEU A 17 1.82 -4.53 0.39
N ALA A 18 1.34 -4.28 1.61
CA ALA A 18 1.84 -4.88 2.83
C ALA A 18 0.73 -5.66 3.55
N ASN A 19 1.07 -6.88 3.98
CA ASN A 19 0.26 -7.67 4.90
C ASN A 19 1.04 -7.80 6.21
N VAL A 20 0.62 -7.02 7.21
CA VAL A 20 1.29 -6.94 8.50
C VAL A 20 0.51 -7.77 9.50
N LYS A 21 1.11 -8.86 9.98
CA LYS A 21 0.53 -9.66 11.06
C LYS A 21 0.39 -8.81 12.32
N LYS A 22 -0.65 -9.11 13.11
CA LYS A 22 -0.93 -8.37 14.35
C LYS A 22 0.28 -8.43 15.28
N ALA A 23 0.98 -7.30 15.36
CA ALA A 23 2.00 -7.03 16.33
C ALA A 23 1.44 -7.16 17.76
N SER A 24 2.26 -7.70 18.67
CA SER A 24 2.00 -7.56 20.10
C SER A 24 1.94 -6.07 20.48
N SER A 25 1.35 -5.71 21.62
CA SER A 25 1.13 -4.29 21.97
C SER A 25 2.41 -3.46 22.12
N ASP A 26 3.56 -4.11 22.15
CA ASP A 26 4.91 -3.56 22.26
C ASP A 26 5.67 -3.52 20.92
N GLN A 27 4.99 -3.81 19.80
CA GLN A 27 5.55 -3.78 18.45
C GLN A 27 4.77 -2.80 17.57
N GLU A 28 5.50 -1.97 16.84
CA GLU A 28 4.95 -0.96 15.94
C GLU A 28 5.46 -1.18 14.51
N PHE A 29 4.58 -0.95 13.54
CA PHE A 29 4.94 -0.96 12.13
C PHE A 29 4.50 0.36 11.51
N ASN A 30 5.44 1.07 10.88
CA ASN A 30 5.23 2.37 10.26
C ASN A 30 5.71 2.34 8.81
N VAL A 31 4.86 2.78 7.89
CA VAL A 31 5.31 3.16 6.54
C VAL A 31 5.38 4.68 6.49
N VAL A 32 6.54 5.18 6.11
CA VAL A 32 6.87 6.60 6.15
C VAL A 32 7.14 7.06 4.74
N THR A 33 6.31 7.96 4.26
CA THR A 33 6.41 8.56 2.93
C THR A 33 6.99 9.97 3.04
N PRO A 34 7.17 10.72 1.93
CA PRO A 34 7.64 12.10 2.02
C PRO A 34 6.69 13.03 2.78
N THR A 35 5.37 12.78 2.74
CA THR A 35 4.34 13.69 3.29
C THR A 35 3.48 13.07 4.38
N ALA A 36 3.51 11.76 4.59
CA ALA A 36 2.65 11.07 5.55
C ALA A 36 3.36 9.93 6.30
N ILE A 37 2.80 9.58 7.45
CA ILE A 37 3.16 8.38 8.22
C ILE A 37 1.90 7.53 8.37
N ALA A 38 2.00 6.26 7.99
CA ALA A 38 0.97 5.24 8.16
C ALA A 38 1.39 4.27 9.27
N GLY A 39 0.76 4.37 10.43
CA GLY A 39 0.92 3.44 11.55
C GLY A 39 -0.10 2.30 11.46
N VAL A 40 0.39 1.07 11.52
CA VAL A 40 -0.42 -0.13 11.23
C VAL A 40 -0.30 -1.20 12.28
N ARG A 41 -1.42 -1.91 12.46
CA ARG A 41 -1.48 -3.05 13.38
C ARG A 41 -2.45 -4.12 12.89
N GLY A 42 -1.89 -5.22 12.37
CA GLY A 42 -2.71 -6.35 11.95
C GLY A 42 -3.56 -6.01 10.74
N THR A 43 -2.94 -5.47 9.70
CA THR A 43 -3.62 -4.81 8.58
C THR A 43 -3.00 -5.22 7.26
N THR A 44 -3.85 -5.42 6.25
CA THR A 44 -3.48 -5.47 4.85
C THR A 44 -3.80 -4.12 4.22
N PHE A 45 -2.78 -3.46 3.69
CA PHE A 45 -2.90 -2.10 3.18
C PHE A 45 -1.88 -1.86 2.06
N GLU A 46 -2.17 -0.84 1.27
CA GLU A 46 -1.34 -0.35 0.21
C GLU A 46 -0.91 1.08 0.52
N VAL A 47 0.35 1.39 0.27
CA VAL A 47 0.87 2.75 0.30
C VAL A 47 1.43 3.07 -1.06
N GLN A 48 1.07 4.22 -1.59
CA GLN A 48 1.54 4.70 -2.88
C GLN A 48 2.10 6.10 -2.75
N VAL A 49 3.29 6.31 -3.33
CA VAL A 49 3.93 7.61 -3.48
C VAL A 49 4.07 7.88 -4.97
N PHE A 50 3.29 8.85 -5.45
CA PHE A 50 3.34 9.31 -6.83
C PHE A 50 4.42 10.37 -6.98
N GLU A 51 5.28 10.24 -7.98
CA GLU A 51 6.12 11.37 -8.41
C GLU A 51 5.25 12.38 -9.17
N GLY A 52 5.32 13.64 -8.80
CA GLY A 52 4.68 14.71 -9.54
C GLY A 52 5.25 14.83 -10.96
N PHE A 53 4.39 14.71 -11.97
CA PHE A 53 4.71 14.94 -13.38
C PHE A 53 4.86 16.44 -13.75
N ASP A 54 4.68 17.35 -12.80
CA ASP A 54 4.84 18.81 -12.88
C ASP A 54 6.33 19.21 -12.67
N ASP A 55 6.76 20.33 -13.27
CA ASP A 55 8.06 20.99 -13.08
C ASP A 55 8.53 21.08 -11.61
N ASN A 56 7.61 21.05 -10.63
CA ASN A 56 7.93 21.09 -9.19
C ASN A 56 8.15 19.72 -8.52
N ARG A 57 8.03 18.58 -9.21
CA ARG A 57 8.33 17.22 -8.70
C ARG A 57 7.81 16.92 -7.28
N VAL A 58 6.59 17.34 -6.99
CA VAL A 58 6.00 17.21 -5.66
C VAL A 58 5.48 15.79 -5.50
N SER A 59 5.97 15.08 -4.48
CA SER A 59 5.53 13.71 -4.20
C SER A 59 4.23 13.71 -3.40
N ASN A 60 3.26 12.89 -3.81
CA ASN A 60 1.97 12.76 -3.14
C ASN A 60 1.83 11.35 -2.57
N SER A 61 1.30 11.23 -1.36
CA SER A 61 1.17 9.97 -0.64
C SER A 61 -0.30 9.60 -0.46
N SER A 62 -0.62 8.34 -0.74
CA SER A 62 -1.93 7.77 -0.41
C SER A 62 -1.79 6.42 0.28
N VAL A 63 -2.75 6.13 1.15
CA VAL A 63 -2.83 4.89 1.91
C VAL A 63 -4.20 4.28 1.65
N ARG A 64 -4.27 3.03 1.20
CA ARG A 64 -5.52 2.31 0.97
C ARG A 64 -5.57 1.08 1.85
N VAL A 65 -6.68 0.85 2.54
CA VAL A 65 -6.86 -0.28 3.45
C VAL A 65 -7.71 -1.34 2.80
N LEU A 66 -7.15 -2.55 2.68
CA LEU A 66 -7.87 -3.70 2.15
C LEU A 66 -8.58 -4.46 3.28
N ASP A 67 -7.91 -4.61 4.41
CA ASP A 67 -8.42 -5.31 5.61
C ASP A 67 -7.71 -4.80 6.86
N GLY A 68 -8.47 -4.38 7.88
CA GLY A 68 -7.99 -3.90 9.16
C GLY A 68 -8.09 -2.37 9.32
N LYS A 69 -7.13 -1.79 10.05
CA LYS A 69 -7.11 -0.34 10.29
C LYS A 69 -5.73 0.27 10.14
N VAL A 70 -5.68 1.50 9.64
CA VAL A 70 -4.45 2.29 9.52
C VAL A 70 -4.67 3.65 10.16
N ALA A 71 -3.76 4.07 11.02
CA ALA A 71 -3.66 5.46 11.46
C ALA A 71 -2.75 6.21 10.49
N MET A 72 -3.25 7.28 9.87
CA MET A 72 -2.48 8.12 8.96
C MET A 72 -2.37 9.53 9.52
N LYS A 73 -1.16 10.10 9.48
CA LYS A 73 -0.89 11.49 9.90
C LYS A 73 0.09 12.19 8.95
N PRO A 74 0.08 13.54 8.86
CA PRO A 74 1.07 14.30 8.12
C PRO A 74 2.48 14.06 8.64
N ARG A 75 3.47 14.20 7.76
CA ARG A 75 4.90 14.16 8.12
C ARG A 75 5.54 15.50 7.86
N ILE A 76 6.17 16.09 8.88
CA ILE A 76 6.98 17.30 8.75
C ILE A 76 8.39 16.94 9.20
N VAL A 77 9.30 16.74 8.25
CA VAL A 77 10.66 16.22 8.51
C VAL A 77 11.42 17.09 9.51
N ALA A 78 11.24 18.41 9.43
CA ALA A 78 11.87 19.36 10.34
C ALA A 78 11.50 19.13 11.81
N LEU A 79 10.38 18.47 12.11
CA LEU A 79 9.92 18.17 13.48
C LEU A 79 10.38 16.81 14.02
N GLU A 80 10.93 15.92 13.20
CA GLU A 80 11.22 14.53 13.61
C GLU A 80 12.25 14.43 14.75
N ASN A 81 13.16 15.40 14.85
CA ASN A 81 14.24 15.42 15.84
C ASN A 81 14.16 16.61 16.81
N VAL A 82 13.01 17.28 16.90
CA VAL A 82 12.82 18.46 17.76
C VAL A 82 12.30 18.02 19.12
N SER A 83 12.90 18.53 20.19
CA SER A 83 12.43 18.23 21.54
C SER A 83 11.07 18.87 21.81
N GLN A 84 10.24 18.23 22.65
CA GLN A 84 8.96 18.83 23.05
C GLN A 84 9.16 20.19 23.74
N GLU A 85 10.25 20.36 24.50
CA GLU A 85 10.58 21.62 25.16
C GLU A 85 10.80 22.76 24.15
N ASP A 86 11.43 22.47 23.01
CA ASP A 86 11.69 23.45 21.95
C ASP A 86 10.43 23.76 21.14
N ILE A 87 9.59 22.75 20.89
CA ILE A 87 8.25 22.96 20.32
C ILE A 87 7.44 23.87 21.24
N GLU A 88 7.52 23.67 22.57
CA GLU A 88 6.74 24.45 23.52
C GLU A 88 7.14 25.93 23.60
N LYS A 89 8.39 26.26 23.26
CA LYS A 89 8.93 27.62 23.25
C LYS A 89 8.50 28.44 22.03
N SER A 90 8.12 27.79 20.92
CA SER A 90 7.75 28.46 19.67
C SER A 90 6.28 28.26 19.32
N PRO A 91 5.45 29.32 19.30
CA PRO A 91 4.05 29.23 18.87
C PRO A 91 3.90 28.67 17.44
N LYS A 92 4.89 28.90 16.57
CA LYS A 92 4.92 28.40 15.19
C LYS A 92 5.19 26.90 15.15
N LEU A 93 6.16 26.42 15.93
CA LEU A 93 6.42 24.98 16.04
C LEU A 93 5.24 24.24 16.68
N LYS A 94 4.51 24.85 17.63
CA LYS A 94 3.27 24.27 18.16
C LYS A 94 2.24 24.01 17.08
N LYS A 95 1.97 25.00 16.21
CA LYS A 95 1.03 24.84 15.09
C LYS A 95 1.44 23.70 14.15
N LEU A 96 2.72 23.61 13.81
CA LEU A 96 3.22 22.53 12.97
C LEU A 96 3.14 21.17 13.67
N ALA A 97 3.41 21.12 14.97
CA ALA A 97 3.28 19.90 15.76
C ALA A 97 1.82 19.46 15.87
N GLU A 98 0.89 20.39 16.07
CA GLU A 98 -0.56 20.12 16.02
C GLU A 98 -0.96 19.54 14.66
N LEU A 99 -0.48 20.13 13.56
CA LEU A 99 -0.72 19.62 12.21
C LEU A 99 -0.14 18.21 12.01
N GLN A 100 1.11 17.98 12.41
CA GLN A 100 1.76 16.67 12.32
C GLN A 100 1.06 15.59 13.16
N ASN A 101 0.43 16.00 14.27
CA ASN A 101 -0.29 15.11 15.16
C ASN A 101 -1.77 14.95 14.79
N LYS A 102 -2.30 15.68 13.79
CA LYS A 102 -3.61 15.38 13.23
C LYS A 102 -3.57 13.98 12.64
N GLU A 103 -4.49 13.13 13.09
CA GLU A 103 -4.54 11.73 12.71
C GLU A 103 -5.93 11.40 12.15
N ILE A 104 -5.97 10.57 11.11
CA ILE A 104 -7.18 9.94 10.61
C ILE A 104 -7.06 8.42 10.69
N VAL A 105 -8.16 7.76 11.07
CA VAL A 105 -8.23 6.30 11.09
C VAL A 105 -8.96 5.82 9.84
N LEU A 106 -8.22 5.09 9.01
CA LEU A 106 -8.71 4.39 7.83
C LEU A 106 -9.15 2.98 8.25
N ASP A 107 -10.33 2.56 7.82
CA ASP A 107 -10.90 1.24 8.00
C ASP A 107 -11.01 0.51 6.66
N ASP A 108 -11.50 -0.73 6.67
CA ASP A 108 -11.68 -1.58 5.49
C ASP A 108 -12.28 -0.81 4.32
N ALA A 109 -11.70 -1.00 3.13
CA ALA A 109 -12.15 -0.37 1.89
C ALA A 109 -12.19 1.17 1.97
N SER A 110 -11.22 1.77 2.67
CA SER A 110 -11.03 3.22 2.66
C SER A 110 -9.64 3.61 2.14
N ARG A 111 -9.57 4.82 1.61
CA ARG A 111 -8.32 5.47 1.19
C ARG A 111 -8.15 6.77 1.96
N GLY A 112 -6.93 7.00 2.44
CA GLY A 112 -6.49 8.24 3.04
C GLY A 112 -5.49 8.97 2.15
N SER A 113 -5.62 10.29 2.08
CA SER A 113 -4.63 11.19 1.50
C SER A 113 -4.60 12.50 2.29
N MET A 114 -3.64 13.36 2.00
CA MET A 114 -3.65 14.73 2.50
C MET A 114 -4.42 15.63 1.52
N ASP A 115 -4.92 16.77 1.99
CA ASP A 115 -5.43 17.81 1.07
C ASP A 115 -4.36 18.18 0.03
N PRO A 116 -4.68 18.25 -1.27
CA PRO A 116 -3.68 18.46 -2.31
C PRO A 116 -2.87 19.76 -2.19
N GLU A 117 -3.51 20.85 -1.75
CA GLU A 117 -2.81 22.13 -1.57
C GLU A 117 -1.88 22.07 -0.35
N LEU A 118 -2.37 21.49 0.75
CA LEU A 118 -1.58 21.27 1.95
C LEU A 118 -0.39 20.34 1.66
N GLU A 119 -0.65 19.22 0.99
CA GLU A 119 0.35 18.21 0.66
C GLU A 119 1.48 18.79 -0.17
N LYS A 120 1.12 19.63 -1.16
CA LYS A 120 2.12 20.34 -1.97
C LYS A 120 3.05 21.19 -1.12
N LYS A 121 2.51 21.93 -0.16
CA LYS A 121 3.30 22.78 0.73
C LYS A 121 4.17 21.95 1.70
N VAL A 122 3.63 20.88 2.26
CA VAL A 122 4.36 19.96 3.14
C VAL A 122 5.51 19.28 2.40
N ALA A 123 5.28 18.79 1.19
CA ALA A 123 6.30 18.18 0.35
C ALA A 123 7.42 19.17 0.00
N LEU A 124 7.09 20.41 -0.39
CA LEU A 124 8.08 21.45 -0.66
C LEU A 124 8.91 21.79 0.60
N LEU A 125 8.27 21.91 1.75
CA LEU A 125 8.95 22.11 3.03
C LEU A 125 9.91 20.95 3.34
N ASN A 126 9.45 19.72 3.19
CA ASN A 126 10.25 18.52 3.49
C ASN A 126 11.44 18.37 2.52
N ASN A 127 11.24 18.69 1.24
CA ASN A 127 12.32 18.71 0.25
C ASN A 127 13.36 19.79 0.59
N ALA A 128 12.93 21.01 0.91
CA ALA A 128 13.82 22.08 1.34
C ALA A 128 14.58 21.71 2.62
N ALA A 129 13.93 21.06 3.59
CA ALA A 129 14.59 20.56 4.80
C ALA A 129 15.64 19.48 4.49
N ALA A 130 15.36 18.60 3.53
CA ALA A 130 16.28 17.53 3.12
C ALA A 130 17.50 18.05 2.34
N GLU A 131 17.35 19.07 1.50
CA GLU A 131 18.44 19.68 0.73
C GLU A 131 19.44 20.46 1.60
N ASN A 132 18.98 21.08 2.68
CA ASN A 132 19.82 21.93 3.52
C ASN A 132 20.69 21.15 4.52
N GLY A 133 20.39 19.89 4.83
CA GLY A 133 21.21 18.98 5.65
C GLY A 133 21.45 19.39 7.11
N ASP A 134 21.24 20.65 7.47
CA ASP A 134 21.32 21.22 8.82
C ASP A 134 19.92 21.33 9.43
N SER A 135 19.71 20.59 10.52
CA SER A 135 18.50 20.62 11.34
C SER A 135 18.07 22.02 11.77
N THR A 136 19.03 22.93 11.99
CA THR A 136 18.76 24.31 12.42
C THR A 136 18.15 25.14 11.29
N GLN A 137 18.61 24.93 10.06
CA GLN A 137 18.06 25.63 8.88
C GLN A 137 16.70 25.07 8.50
N ALA A 138 16.53 23.74 8.54
CA ALA A 138 15.24 23.09 8.31
C ALA A 138 14.17 23.60 9.29
N LEU A 139 14.53 23.79 10.57
CA LEU A 139 13.65 24.35 11.59
C LEU A 139 13.24 25.80 11.28
N LYS A 140 14.17 26.65 10.88
CA LYS A 140 13.86 28.04 10.52
C LYS A 140 12.91 28.13 9.33
N ILE A 141 13.16 27.34 8.28
CA ILE A 141 12.28 27.28 7.10
C ILE A 141 10.89 26.81 7.52
N ALA A 142 10.80 25.79 8.38
CA ALA A 142 9.53 25.31 8.90
C ALA A 142 8.78 26.40 9.67
N GLU A 143 9.45 27.12 10.58
CA GLU A 143 8.84 28.23 11.32
C GLU A 143 8.34 29.36 10.40
N GLU A 144 9.06 29.67 9.33
CA GLU A 144 8.63 30.66 8.33
C GLU A 144 7.36 30.23 7.60
N GLN A 145 7.22 28.94 7.27
CA GLN A 145 6.07 28.38 6.56
C GLN A 145 4.91 27.97 7.47
N ALA A 146 5.07 28.01 8.80
CA ALA A 146 4.12 27.48 9.77
C ALA A 146 2.71 28.08 9.66
N ASP A 147 2.61 29.39 9.50
CA ASP A 147 1.32 30.07 9.39
C ASP A 147 0.61 29.72 8.07
N ASP A 148 1.34 29.62 6.97
CA ASP A 148 0.78 29.26 5.66
C ASP A 148 0.25 27.82 5.64
N LEU A 149 1.04 26.87 6.17
CA LEU A 149 0.63 25.48 6.34
C LEU A 149 -0.60 25.33 7.25
N SER A 150 -0.60 26.03 8.39
CA SER A 150 -1.71 26.02 9.33
C SER A 150 -3.00 26.59 8.71
N ASN A 151 -2.89 27.65 7.90
CA ASN A 151 -4.05 28.25 7.25
C ASN A 151 -4.61 27.35 6.15
N THR A 152 -3.75 26.69 5.37
CA THR A 152 -4.19 25.74 4.33
C THR A 152 -4.82 24.49 4.91
N ALA A 153 -4.29 23.98 6.02
CA ALA A 153 -4.84 22.78 6.68
C ALA A 153 -6.31 22.95 7.11
N GLY A 154 -6.73 24.17 7.46
CA GLY A 154 -8.05 24.45 8.04
C GLY A 154 -8.33 23.61 9.30
N GLU A 155 -9.55 23.71 9.83
CA GLU A 155 -9.94 22.90 10.99
C GLU A 155 -10.11 21.41 10.61
N ASP A 156 -10.77 21.10 9.48
CA ASP A 156 -11.17 19.72 9.12
C ASP A 156 -10.66 19.20 7.76
N LYS A 157 -9.85 19.96 7.01
CA LYS A 157 -9.49 19.58 5.62
C LYS A 157 -8.13 18.91 5.46
N ALA A 158 -7.28 18.93 6.47
CA ALA A 158 -5.89 18.47 6.33
C ALA A 158 -5.74 17.03 5.80
N LEU A 159 -6.61 16.13 6.23
CA LEU A 159 -6.61 14.72 5.83
C LEU A 159 -7.96 14.39 5.21
N ILE A 160 -7.92 13.67 4.09
CA ILE A 160 -9.09 13.23 3.35
C ILE A 160 -9.21 11.72 3.52
N LYS A 161 -10.41 11.25 3.84
CA LYS A 161 -10.78 9.84 3.82
C LYS A 161 -11.93 9.64 2.83
N GLU A 162 -11.76 8.69 1.93
CA GLU A 162 -12.74 8.33 0.91
C GLU A 162 -12.96 6.81 0.91
N GLU A 163 -14.11 6.37 0.40
CA GLU A 163 -14.31 4.96 0.08
C GLU A 163 -13.38 4.54 -1.06
N ALA A 164 -12.81 3.35 -0.94
CA ALA A 164 -11.91 2.76 -1.91
C ALA A 164 -12.49 1.44 -2.38
N GLU A 165 -12.55 1.26 -3.70
CA GLU A 165 -12.89 -0.04 -4.27
C GLU A 165 -11.78 -1.05 -3.93
N VAL A 166 -12.17 -2.17 -3.32
CA VAL A 166 -11.31 -3.33 -3.06
C VAL A 166 -11.81 -4.45 -3.95
N THR A 167 -11.09 -4.68 -5.05
CA THR A 167 -11.43 -5.69 -6.04
C THR A 167 -11.12 -7.10 -5.55
N VAL A 168 -11.69 -8.11 -6.20
CA VAL A 168 -11.28 -9.51 -6.00
C VAL A 168 -9.78 -9.65 -6.23
N LYS A 169 -9.27 -9.04 -7.31
CA LYS A 169 -7.83 -9.02 -7.63
C LYS A 169 -6.98 -8.51 -6.46
N ASP A 170 -7.36 -7.39 -5.82
CA ASP A 170 -6.64 -6.84 -4.66
C ASP A 170 -6.55 -7.84 -3.51
N ARG A 171 -7.68 -8.47 -3.17
CA ARG A 171 -7.74 -9.49 -2.12
C ARG A 171 -6.83 -10.66 -2.47
N MET A 172 -6.79 -11.05 -3.73
CA MET A 172 -5.97 -12.17 -4.19
C MET A 172 -4.48 -11.88 -4.19
N GLU A 173 -4.08 -10.70 -4.66
CA GLU A 173 -2.69 -10.26 -4.54
C GLU A 173 -2.26 -10.26 -3.07
N SER A 174 -3.11 -9.74 -2.17
CA SER A 174 -2.82 -9.70 -0.74
C SER A 174 -2.74 -11.08 -0.07
N ALA A 175 -3.60 -12.02 -0.44
CA ALA A 175 -3.62 -13.37 0.12
C ALA A 175 -2.35 -14.14 -0.21
N THR A 176 -1.76 -13.87 -1.39
CA THR A 176 -0.52 -14.51 -1.85
C THR A 176 0.74 -13.93 -1.20
N LEU A 177 0.62 -12.84 -0.43
CA LEU A 177 1.72 -12.31 0.35
C LEU A 177 2.10 -13.31 1.45
N THR A 178 3.40 -13.62 1.53
CA THR A 178 3.96 -14.50 2.55
C THR A 178 4.83 -13.69 3.50
N ALA A 179 4.52 -13.79 4.79
CA ALA A 179 5.41 -13.30 5.83
C ALA A 179 6.53 -14.32 6.07
N ALA A 180 7.78 -13.88 6.14
CA ALA A 180 8.87 -14.72 6.62
C ALA A 180 8.58 -15.16 8.06
N THR A 181 8.72 -16.45 8.36
CA THR A 181 8.56 -16.94 9.74
C THR A 181 9.86 -16.71 10.52
N PRO A 182 9.80 -16.58 11.86
CA PRO A 182 11.01 -16.51 12.70
C PRO A 182 11.96 -17.67 12.44
N GLU A 183 11.43 -18.89 12.24
CA GLU A 183 12.23 -20.08 11.93
C GLU A 183 12.95 -19.95 10.57
N MET A 184 12.36 -19.27 9.58
CA MET A 184 13.01 -18.98 8.30
C MET A 184 14.11 -17.92 8.44
N LEU A 185 13.89 -16.91 9.30
CA LEU A 185 14.88 -15.86 9.58
C LEU A 185 16.11 -16.44 10.29
N GLU A 186 15.92 -17.31 11.29
CA GLU A 186 17.02 -18.00 11.98
C GLU A 186 17.87 -18.85 11.02
N LYS A 187 17.24 -19.53 10.04
CA LYS A 187 17.96 -20.32 9.03
C LYS A 187 18.76 -19.45 8.04
N LEU A 188 18.26 -18.24 7.73
CA LEU A 188 18.98 -17.25 6.92
C LEU A 188 20.19 -16.70 7.68
N GLU A 189 20.03 -16.38 8.97
CA GLU A 189 21.12 -15.91 9.83
C GLU A 189 22.20 -16.99 10.05
N ALA A 190 21.80 -18.27 10.10
CA ALA A 190 22.72 -19.40 10.21
C ALA A 190 23.50 -19.73 8.91
N GLY A 191 23.28 -18.99 7.82
CA GLY A 191 23.97 -19.18 6.55
C GLY A 191 23.43 -20.30 5.65
N SER A 192 22.33 -20.95 6.03
CA SER A 192 21.64 -21.99 5.23
C SER A 192 20.69 -21.39 4.18
N ASN A 193 21.18 -20.39 3.43
CA ASN A 193 20.37 -19.58 2.51
C ASN A 193 19.59 -20.39 1.47
N GLN A 194 20.16 -21.50 0.98
CA GLN A 194 19.53 -22.33 -0.05
C GLN A 194 18.33 -23.12 0.50
N GLU A 195 18.44 -23.68 1.71
CA GLU A 195 17.36 -24.45 2.34
C GLU A 195 16.22 -23.53 2.77
N ALA A 196 16.54 -22.38 3.35
CA ALA A 196 15.56 -21.35 3.69
C ALA A 196 14.82 -20.83 2.43
N ALA A 197 15.54 -20.57 1.33
CA ALA A 197 14.94 -20.14 0.07
C ALA A 197 13.99 -21.20 -0.53
N ASN A 198 14.37 -22.48 -0.49
CA ASN A 198 13.53 -23.58 -0.98
C ASN A 198 12.26 -23.75 -0.13
N GLU A 199 12.38 -23.65 1.19
CA GLU A 199 11.24 -23.73 2.10
C GLU A 199 10.27 -22.56 1.90
N ILE A 200 10.79 -21.34 1.72
CA ILE A 200 9.98 -20.15 1.36
C ILE A 200 9.25 -20.39 0.03
N ALA A 201 9.93 -20.94 -0.98
CA ALA A 201 9.34 -21.22 -2.28
C ALA A 201 8.21 -22.26 -2.19
N GLU A 202 8.40 -23.33 -1.42
CA GLU A 202 7.38 -24.37 -1.22
C GLU A 202 6.17 -23.87 -0.43
N VAL A 203 6.39 -23.07 0.62
CA VAL A 203 5.29 -22.44 1.38
C VAL A 203 4.49 -21.51 0.49
N ARG A 204 5.18 -20.64 -0.28
CA ARG A 204 4.53 -19.76 -1.27
C ARG A 204 3.72 -20.54 -2.28
N LYS A 205 4.26 -21.62 -2.84
CA LYS A 205 3.59 -22.45 -3.84
C LYS A 205 2.31 -23.10 -3.29
N LYS A 206 2.36 -23.68 -2.08
CA LYS A 206 1.18 -24.28 -1.43
C LYS A 206 0.10 -23.25 -1.15
N GLN A 207 0.48 -22.08 -0.64
CA GLN A 207 -0.46 -21.02 -0.32
C GLN A 207 -1.08 -20.43 -1.59
N GLN A 208 -0.27 -20.23 -2.64
CA GLN A 208 -0.75 -19.83 -3.96
C GLN A 208 -1.78 -20.82 -4.52
N GLU A 209 -1.51 -22.13 -4.42
CA GLU A 209 -2.44 -23.17 -4.88
C GLU A 209 -3.77 -23.16 -4.11
N GLN A 210 -3.72 -22.99 -2.78
CA GLN A 210 -4.92 -22.89 -1.95
C GLN A 210 -5.78 -21.67 -2.30
N ILE A 211 -5.14 -20.52 -2.54
CA ILE A 211 -5.83 -19.29 -2.93
C ILE A 211 -6.43 -19.44 -4.32
N LEU A 212 -5.69 -20.01 -5.27
CA LEU A 212 -6.19 -20.31 -6.61
C LEU A 212 -7.44 -21.20 -6.55
N ALA A 213 -7.43 -22.25 -5.73
CA ALA A 213 -8.59 -23.11 -5.54
C ALA A 213 -9.79 -22.37 -4.94
N GLN A 214 -9.57 -21.48 -3.97
CA GLN A 214 -10.63 -20.65 -3.40
C GLN A 214 -11.23 -19.68 -4.44
N ILE A 215 -10.40 -19.07 -5.29
CA ILE A 215 -10.87 -18.19 -6.37
C ILE A 215 -11.74 -18.96 -7.35
N GLU A 216 -11.31 -20.17 -7.74
CA GLU A 216 -12.08 -21.02 -8.63
C GLU A 216 -13.43 -21.34 -8.03
N GLU A 217 -13.47 -21.76 -6.77
CA GLU A 217 -14.72 -22.05 -6.07
C GLU A 217 -15.65 -20.82 -6.00
N GLU A 218 -15.10 -19.64 -5.65
CA GLU A 218 -15.88 -18.40 -5.58
C GLU A 218 -16.41 -17.98 -6.96
N ALA A 219 -15.58 -18.04 -8.01
CA ALA A 219 -15.97 -17.69 -9.36
C ALA A 219 -16.98 -18.70 -9.94
N GLU A 220 -16.76 -20.01 -9.77
CA GLU A 220 -17.71 -21.05 -10.18
C GLU A 220 -19.06 -20.91 -9.46
N SER A 221 -19.06 -20.47 -8.20
CA SER A 221 -20.30 -20.27 -7.43
C SER A 221 -21.22 -19.18 -8.00
N GLN A 222 -20.67 -18.25 -8.81
CA GLN A 222 -21.46 -17.19 -9.47
C GLN A 222 -22.34 -17.74 -10.60
N LYS A 223 -22.06 -18.94 -11.12
CA LYS A 223 -22.84 -19.63 -12.18
C LYS A 223 -23.14 -18.73 -13.38
N LEU A 224 -22.12 -18.07 -13.91
CA LEU A 224 -22.25 -17.23 -15.10
C LEU A 224 -22.06 -18.11 -16.34
N GLU A 225 -23.13 -18.34 -17.10
CA GLU A 225 -23.16 -19.33 -18.19
C GLU A 225 -23.02 -18.68 -19.58
N SER A 226 -22.81 -17.35 -19.65
CA SER A 226 -22.71 -16.60 -20.91
C SER A 226 -21.71 -15.44 -20.87
N GLU A 227 -21.17 -15.07 -22.05
CA GLU A 227 -20.28 -13.91 -22.20
C GLU A 227 -20.94 -12.59 -21.76
N GLU A 228 -22.26 -12.45 -21.94
CA GLU A 228 -23.01 -11.26 -21.53
C GLU A 228 -23.11 -11.14 -20.00
N GLU A 229 -23.38 -12.25 -19.31
CA GLU A 229 -23.41 -12.29 -17.84
C GLU A 229 -22.04 -12.03 -17.24
N ILE A 230 -20.99 -12.63 -17.81
CA ILE A 230 -19.59 -12.38 -17.43
C ILE A 230 -19.24 -10.91 -17.60
N ARG A 231 -19.55 -10.32 -18.77
CA ARG A 231 -19.31 -8.90 -19.04
C ARG A 231 -20.07 -8.01 -18.07
N LYS A 232 -21.32 -8.35 -17.75
CA LYS A 232 -22.14 -7.55 -16.83
C LYS A 232 -21.64 -7.63 -15.39
N HIS A 233 -21.25 -8.82 -14.93
CA HIS A 233 -20.82 -9.05 -13.56
C HIS A 233 -19.43 -8.47 -13.30
N TYR A 234 -18.45 -8.80 -14.13
CA TYR A 234 -17.06 -8.34 -13.96
C TYR A 234 -16.76 -7.01 -14.64
N GLN A 235 -17.73 -6.44 -15.38
CA GLN A 235 -17.53 -5.24 -16.20
C GLN A 235 -16.36 -5.38 -17.20
N ALA A 236 -16.00 -6.63 -17.52
CA ALA A 236 -14.85 -6.98 -18.34
C ALA A 236 -15.16 -8.23 -19.16
N LEU A 237 -14.68 -8.24 -20.41
CA LEU A 237 -14.66 -9.41 -21.26
C LEU A 237 -13.41 -9.33 -22.13
N GLU A 238 -12.69 -10.43 -22.23
CA GLU A 238 -11.40 -10.51 -22.88
C GLU A 238 -11.36 -11.68 -23.85
N LYS A 239 -10.61 -11.50 -24.93
CA LYS A 239 -10.19 -12.54 -25.86
C LYS A 239 -8.72 -12.85 -25.63
N ILE A 240 -8.43 -14.03 -25.12
CA ILE A 240 -7.09 -14.53 -24.85
C ILE A 240 -6.77 -15.61 -25.89
N VAL A 241 -5.69 -15.41 -26.65
CA VAL A 241 -5.20 -16.39 -27.63
C VAL A 241 -3.96 -17.03 -27.05
N LEU A 242 -3.97 -18.36 -26.92
CA LEU A 242 -2.83 -19.15 -26.46
C LEU A 242 -1.86 -19.45 -27.62
N LYS A 243 -0.61 -19.78 -27.30
CA LYS A 243 0.45 -20.13 -28.25
C LYS A 243 0.14 -21.41 -29.05
N ASN A 244 -0.70 -22.29 -28.52
CA ASN A 244 -1.19 -23.47 -29.22
C ASN A 244 -2.34 -23.14 -30.22
N GLY A 245 -2.78 -21.88 -30.30
CA GLY A 245 -3.87 -21.42 -31.16
C GLY A 245 -5.26 -21.46 -30.52
N GLU A 246 -5.40 -21.98 -29.30
CA GLU A 246 -6.65 -21.97 -28.55
C GLU A 246 -7.09 -20.54 -28.22
N VAL A 247 -8.39 -20.27 -28.29
CA VAL A 247 -8.97 -18.96 -27.98
C VAL A 247 -9.91 -19.11 -26.80
N ILE A 248 -9.62 -18.37 -25.73
CA ILE A 248 -10.42 -18.30 -24.51
C ILE A 248 -11.13 -16.95 -24.50
N ARG A 249 -12.42 -16.96 -24.19
CA ARG A 249 -13.23 -15.76 -23.99
C ARG A 249 -13.82 -15.76 -22.59
N GLY A 250 -13.58 -14.69 -21.85
CA GLY A 250 -13.97 -14.61 -20.44
C GLY A 250 -13.42 -13.37 -19.76
N ALA A 251 -13.60 -13.28 -18.45
CA ALA A 251 -13.02 -12.21 -17.64
C ALA A 251 -11.86 -12.76 -16.81
N THR A 252 -10.72 -12.05 -16.78
CA THR A 252 -9.65 -12.36 -15.84
C THR A 252 -10.07 -11.94 -14.44
N VAL A 253 -10.43 -12.92 -13.58
CA VAL A 253 -10.93 -12.66 -12.22
C VAL A 253 -9.81 -12.55 -11.19
N ALA A 254 -8.67 -13.20 -11.45
CA ALA A 254 -7.49 -13.09 -10.62
C ALA A 254 -6.21 -13.32 -11.42
N GLN A 255 -5.12 -12.78 -10.90
CA GLN A 255 -3.78 -13.01 -11.42
C GLN A 255 -2.84 -13.24 -10.24
N THR A 256 -2.13 -14.36 -10.23
CA THR A 256 -1.09 -14.63 -9.24
C THR A 256 0.18 -15.13 -9.90
N GLY A 257 1.26 -14.35 -9.79
CA GLY A 257 2.52 -14.61 -10.46
C GLY A 257 2.34 -14.78 -11.98
N ASN A 258 2.55 -16.01 -12.45
CA ASN A 258 2.48 -16.39 -13.86
C ASN A 258 1.13 -17.01 -14.26
N ILE A 259 0.15 -17.10 -13.36
CA ILE A 259 -1.16 -17.72 -13.63
C ILE A 259 -2.25 -16.65 -13.68
N LEU A 260 -3.11 -16.72 -14.70
CA LEU A 260 -4.40 -16.04 -14.79
C LEU A 260 -5.50 -17.04 -14.44
N VAL A 261 -6.47 -16.60 -13.64
CA VAL A 261 -7.74 -17.30 -13.44
C VAL A 261 -8.79 -16.57 -14.26
N ILE A 262 -9.42 -17.29 -15.19
CA ILE A 262 -10.34 -16.73 -16.17
C ILE A 262 -11.70 -17.39 -15.98
N HIS A 263 -12.74 -16.59 -15.73
CA HIS A 263 -14.12 -17.07 -15.73
C HIS A 263 -14.66 -17.00 -17.16
N THR A 264 -15.00 -18.17 -17.71
CA THR A 264 -15.56 -18.35 -19.06
C THR A 264 -16.98 -18.92 -18.96
N ALA A 265 -17.74 -18.89 -20.06
CA ALA A 265 -19.07 -19.50 -20.09
C ALA A 265 -19.05 -21.02 -19.82
N ASP A 266 -17.92 -21.68 -20.07
CA ASP A 266 -17.72 -23.11 -19.83
C ASP A 266 -17.18 -23.41 -18.41
N GLY A 267 -17.08 -22.38 -17.55
CA GLY A 267 -16.52 -22.47 -16.20
C GLY A 267 -15.19 -21.73 -16.05
N VAL A 268 -14.50 -22.00 -14.94
CA VAL A 268 -13.27 -21.30 -14.56
C VAL A 268 -12.04 -22.06 -15.05
N ARG A 269 -11.06 -21.33 -15.59
CA ARG A 269 -9.83 -21.91 -16.14
C ARG A 269 -8.59 -21.17 -15.66
N ARG A 270 -7.55 -21.93 -15.31
CA ARG A 270 -6.19 -21.41 -15.10
C ARG A 270 -5.42 -21.40 -16.40
N VAL A 271 -4.72 -20.30 -16.68
CA VAL A 271 -3.86 -20.16 -17.85
C VAL A 271 -2.53 -19.58 -17.42
N SER A 272 -1.43 -20.21 -17.86
CA SER A 272 -0.11 -19.63 -17.65
C SER A 272 0.13 -18.47 -18.62
N LYS A 273 0.61 -17.31 -18.14
CA LYS A 273 0.96 -16.18 -19.02
C LYS A 273 2.04 -16.55 -20.04
N SER A 274 2.90 -17.52 -19.71
CA SER A 274 3.90 -18.03 -20.65
C SER A 274 3.29 -18.74 -21.86
N GLU A 275 2.03 -19.16 -21.75
CA GLU A 275 1.26 -19.82 -22.81
C GLU A 275 0.41 -18.83 -23.60
N ILE A 276 0.29 -17.58 -23.16
CA ILE A 276 -0.50 -16.55 -23.85
C ILE A 276 0.30 -15.99 -25.02
N ALA A 277 -0.32 -15.94 -26.19
CA ALA A 277 0.18 -15.29 -27.39
C ALA A 277 -0.34 -13.85 -27.51
N SER A 278 -1.61 -13.60 -27.17
CA SER A 278 -2.18 -12.24 -27.11
C SER A 278 -3.41 -12.18 -26.19
N GLN A 279 -3.72 -11.00 -25.67
CA GLN A 279 -4.87 -10.72 -24.81
C GLN A 279 -5.46 -9.36 -25.19
N ASN A 280 -6.76 -9.31 -25.50
CA ASN A 280 -7.44 -8.09 -25.92
C ASN A 280 -8.81 -7.96 -25.24
N PHE A 281 -9.19 -6.75 -24.84
CA PHE A 281 -10.52 -6.45 -24.27
C PHE A 281 -11.59 -6.34 -25.38
N LEU A 282 -12.82 -6.76 -25.08
CA LEU A 282 -13.99 -6.80 -25.98
C LEU A 282 -15.14 -5.87 -25.53
#